data_AF-A0A847GC50-F1
#
_entry.id   AF-A0A847GC50-F1
#
_cell.length_a   1.000
_cell.length_b   1.000
_cell.length_c   1.000
_cell.angle_alpha   90.00
_cell.angle_beta   90.00
_cell.angle_gamma   90.00
#
_symmetry.space_group_name_H-M   'P 1'
#
loop_
_entity.id
_entity.type
_entity.pdbx_description
1 polymer ?
#
loop_
_entity_poly.entity_id
_entity_poly.type
_entity_poly.pdbx_seq_one_letter_code
_entity_poly.pdbx_strand_id
1 'polypeptide(L)'
;LNFGKRFGGKLAFKWGMVKALLRYRNQPVRIQVDDIFDETLTVSTAAVCNGQYFGGGMRMAPNAAPDDGLLDVVVVAGVGTLKLLWNVNSIYKGEHLENENVRVVRGRRVTALPAEGAGDVLLDVDGEAPGRLPATFEILPGALQLRY
;
A
#
# COMPACT_ATOMS: atom_id res chain seq x y z
N LEU A 1 -6.44 4.23 37.44
CA LEU A 1 -7.31 4.06 36.24
C LEU A 1 -6.61 4.69 35.04
N ASN A 2 -6.09 3.86 34.13
CA ASN A 2 -5.11 4.21 33.09
C ASN A 2 -5.74 4.96 31.90
N PHE A 3 -5.82 6.29 31.98
CA PHE A 3 -6.21 7.14 30.86
C PHE A 3 -5.10 7.29 29.80
N GLY A 4 -3.82 7.11 30.18
CA GLY A 4 -2.66 7.34 29.31
C GLY A 4 -2.38 6.27 28.25
N LYS A 5 -2.77 5.00 28.47
CA LYS A 5 -2.45 3.89 27.55
C LYS A 5 -3.30 3.88 26.25
N ARG A 6 -4.53 4.39 26.27
CA ARG A 6 -5.43 4.37 25.10
C ARG A 6 -5.23 5.54 24.14
N PHE A 7 -4.84 6.71 24.65
CA PHE A 7 -4.55 7.88 23.81
C PHE A 7 -3.10 7.92 23.32
N GLY A 8 -2.14 7.43 24.12
CA GLY A 8 -0.71 7.45 23.77
C GLY A 8 -0.36 6.58 22.55
N GLY A 9 -0.96 5.41 22.41
CA GLY A 9 -0.66 4.49 21.30
C GLY A 9 -1.04 5.05 19.93
N LYS A 10 -2.24 5.64 19.81
CA LYS A 10 -2.69 6.26 18.55
C LYS A 10 -1.87 7.49 18.18
N LEU A 11 -1.49 8.30 19.17
CA LEU A 11 -0.64 9.47 18.93
C LEU A 11 0.76 9.05 18.50
N ALA A 12 1.38 8.08 19.19
CA ALA A 12 2.70 7.55 18.86
C ALA A 12 2.73 6.95 17.44
N PHE A 13 1.69 6.20 17.06
CA PHE A 13 1.56 5.65 15.71
C PHE A 13 1.50 6.76 14.64
N LYS A 14 0.65 7.77 14.83
CA LYS A 14 0.57 8.92 13.92
C LYS A 14 1.91 9.66 13.80
N TRP A 15 2.59 9.88 14.92
CA TRP A 15 3.92 10.52 14.92
C TRP A 15 4.97 9.68 14.20
N GLY A 16 4.94 8.35 14.37
CA GLY A 16 5.81 7.42 13.66
C GLY A 16 5.58 7.48 12.14
N MET A 17 4.31 7.43 11.73
CA MET A 17 3.90 7.55 10.33
C MET A 17 4.38 8.87 9.70
N VAL A 18 4.15 10.00 10.36
CA VAL A 18 4.60 11.32 9.87
C VAL A 18 6.13 11.35 9.73
N LYS A 19 6.88 10.86 10.72
CA LYS A 19 8.35 10.80 10.64
C LYS A 19 8.84 9.89 9.51
N ALA A 20 8.21 8.75 9.29
CA ALA A 20 8.54 7.83 8.22
C ALA A 20 8.32 8.51 6.86
N LEU A 21 7.16 9.13 6.67
CA LEU A 21 6.82 9.85 5.44
C LEU A 21 7.79 11.00 5.14
N LEU A 22 8.17 11.79 6.15
CA LEU A 22 9.14 12.90 5.99
C LEU A 22 10.55 12.44 5.62
N ARG A 23 10.93 11.20 5.97
CA ARG A 23 12.24 10.63 5.62
C ARG A 23 12.22 9.83 4.32
N TYR A 24 11.04 9.36 3.93
CA TYR A 24 10.89 8.53 2.75
C TYR A 24 11.16 9.34 1.48
N ARG A 25 11.84 8.70 0.53
CA ARG A 25 12.06 9.22 -0.82
C ARG A 25 11.36 8.29 -1.80
N ASN A 26 10.55 8.86 -2.69
CA ASN A 26 9.87 8.08 -3.72
C ASN A 26 10.88 7.27 -4.54
N GLN A 27 10.51 6.04 -4.86
CA GLN A 27 11.39 5.10 -5.55
C GLN A 27 10.84 4.80 -6.94
N PRO A 28 11.67 4.78 -8.00
CA PRO A 28 11.25 4.28 -9.31
C PRO A 28 11.11 2.76 -9.25
N VAL A 29 9.90 2.26 -9.52
CA VAL A 29 9.57 0.83 -9.48
C VAL A 29 8.82 0.48 -10.75
N ARG A 30 9.23 -0.62 -11.40
CA ARG A 30 8.45 -1.23 -12.47
C ARG A 30 7.45 -2.18 -11.85
N ILE A 31 6.17 -1.95 -12.11
CA ILE A 31 5.07 -2.76 -11.60
C ILE A 31 4.39 -3.41 -12.80
N GLN A 32 4.29 -4.73 -12.74
CA GLN A 32 3.59 -5.56 -13.72
C GLN A 32 2.41 -6.22 -13.05
N VAL A 33 1.23 -6.17 -13.67
CA VAL A 33 0.01 -6.84 -13.20
C VAL A 33 -0.56 -7.63 -14.37
N ASP A 34 -0.51 -8.96 -14.26
CA ASP A 34 -0.82 -9.90 -15.34
C ASP A 34 -0.22 -9.41 -16.69
N ASP A 35 -1.01 -9.41 -17.76
CA ASP A 35 -0.63 -8.87 -19.08
C ASP A 35 -1.28 -7.51 -19.40
N ILE A 36 -1.92 -6.87 -18.41
CA ILE A 36 -2.75 -5.66 -18.61
C ILE A 36 -2.06 -4.37 -18.17
N PHE A 37 -0.99 -4.48 -17.39
CA PHE A 37 -0.28 -3.33 -16.83
C PHE A 37 1.21 -3.65 -16.70
N ASP A 38 2.04 -2.78 -17.26
CA ASP A 38 3.50 -2.87 -17.17
C ASP A 38 4.07 -1.46 -17.28
N GLU A 39 4.25 -0.79 -16.14
CA GLU A 39 4.71 0.60 -16.10
C GLU A 39 5.81 0.80 -15.06
N THR A 40 6.74 1.69 -15.38
CA THR A 40 7.72 2.21 -14.42
C THR A 40 7.23 3.54 -13.86
N LEU A 41 7.06 3.59 -12.55
CA LEU A 41 6.51 4.75 -11.84
C LEU A 41 7.41 5.13 -10.66
N THR A 42 7.56 6.43 -10.42
CA THR A 42 8.20 6.93 -9.19
C THR A 42 7.16 6.94 -8.06
N VAL A 43 7.13 5.85 -7.30
CA VAL A 43 6.08 5.57 -6.31
C VAL A 43 6.42 6.14 -4.94
N SER A 44 5.44 6.79 -4.32
CA SER A 44 5.43 7.05 -2.88
C SER A 44 5.01 5.80 -2.12
N THR A 45 4.07 5.05 -2.68
CA THR A 45 3.57 3.79 -2.12
C THR A 45 2.99 2.95 -3.24
N ALA A 46 3.25 1.65 -3.24
CA ALA A 46 2.53 0.67 -4.04
C ALA A 46 2.05 -0.42 -3.08
N ALA A 47 0.74 -0.59 -2.95
CA ALA A 47 0.14 -1.57 -2.06
C ALA A 47 -0.53 -2.66 -2.89
N VAL A 48 -0.19 -3.92 -2.60
CA VAL A 48 -0.84 -5.10 -3.17
C VAL A 48 -1.79 -5.64 -2.11
N CYS A 49 -3.09 -5.51 -2.36
CA CYS A 49 -4.11 -5.72 -1.34
C CYS A 49 -5.05 -6.89 -1.67
N ASN A 50 -5.14 -7.86 -0.75
CA ASN A 50 -6.18 -8.89 -0.76
C ASN A 50 -7.44 -8.45 0.00
N GLY A 51 -7.31 -7.48 0.90
CA GLY A 51 -8.40 -6.95 1.72
C GLY A 51 -8.43 -5.43 1.74
N GLN A 52 -9.50 -4.86 2.28
CA GLN A 52 -9.76 -3.42 2.15
C GLN A 52 -8.89 -2.54 3.05
N TYR A 53 -8.42 -3.08 4.16
CA TYR A 53 -7.81 -2.32 5.24
C TYR A 53 -6.41 -2.85 5.59
N PHE A 54 -5.46 -1.95 5.81
CA PHE A 54 -4.19 -2.25 6.48
C PHE A 54 -3.68 -1.06 7.28
N GLY A 55 -2.55 -1.22 7.98
CA GLY A 55 -1.81 -0.10 8.57
C GLY A 55 -2.58 0.71 9.62
N GLY A 56 -3.33 0.04 10.50
CA GLY A 56 -4.06 0.71 11.59
C GLY A 56 -5.43 1.26 11.21
N GLY A 57 -6.09 0.68 10.20
CA GLY A 57 -7.44 1.02 9.76
C GLY A 57 -7.49 1.94 8.54
N MET A 58 -6.39 2.10 7.83
CA MET A 58 -6.38 2.77 6.53
C MET A 58 -7.11 1.90 5.52
N ARG A 59 -8.15 2.45 4.90
CA ARG A 59 -8.94 1.76 3.87
C ARG A 59 -8.26 1.90 2.52
N MET A 60 -7.05 1.36 2.38
CA MET A 60 -6.20 1.60 1.20
C MET A 60 -6.80 1.05 -0.10
N ALA A 61 -7.49 -0.10 -0.03
CA ALA A 61 -8.15 -0.71 -1.19
C ALA A 61 -9.67 -0.87 -0.93
N PRO A 62 -10.46 0.21 -0.91
CA PRO A 62 -11.87 0.20 -0.51
C PRO A 62 -12.77 -0.83 -1.21
N ASN A 63 -12.38 -1.23 -2.43
CA ASN A 63 -13.13 -2.12 -3.31
C ASN A 63 -12.58 -3.56 -3.32
N ALA A 64 -11.50 -3.85 -2.58
CA ALA A 64 -10.93 -5.20 -2.51
C ALA A 64 -11.95 -6.17 -1.90
N ALA A 65 -12.02 -7.36 -2.48
CA ALA A 65 -12.85 -8.46 -2.00
C ALA A 65 -11.97 -9.72 -1.91
N PRO A 66 -11.82 -10.33 -0.72
CA PRO A 66 -10.89 -11.44 -0.51
C PRO A 66 -11.33 -12.76 -1.17
N ASP A 67 -12.56 -12.81 -1.70
CA ASP A 67 -13.21 -14.00 -2.27
C ASP A 67 -13.40 -13.93 -3.79
N ASP A 68 -13.03 -12.83 -4.45
CA ASP A 68 -13.18 -12.69 -5.92
C ASP A 68 -11.97 -13.20 -6.73
N GLY A 69 -10.91 -13.62 -6.03
CA GLY A 69 -9.72 -14.18 -6.63
C GLY A 69 -8.84 -13.15 -7.36
N LEU A 70 -8.89 -11.88 -6.96
CA LEU A 70 -8.05 -10.80 -7.48
C LEU A 70 -7.32 -10.07 -6.34
N LEU A 71 -6.17 -9.48 -6.68
CA LEU A 71 -5.47 -8.51 -5.85
C LEU A 71 -5.75 -7.10 -6.39
N ASP A 72 -6.03 -6.17 -5.49
CA ASP A 72 -6.15 -4.75 -5.80
C ASP A 72 -4.79 -4.08 -5.58
N VAL A 73 -4.17 -3.60 -6.66
CA VAL A 73 -2.88 -2.90 -6.66
C VAL A 73 -3.13 -1.41 -6.69
N VAL A 74 -2.90 -0.75 -5.55
CA VAL A 74 -3.07 0.69 -5.39
C VAL A 74 -1.70 1.37 -5.44
N VAL A 75 -1.45 2.10 -6.51
CA VAL A 75 -0.18 2.79 -6.77
C VAL A 75 -0.37 4.29 -6.58
N VAL A 76 0.39 4.88 -5.66
CA VAL A 76 0.48 6.32 -5.45
C VAL A 76 1.79 6.81 -6.01
N ALA A 77 1.75 7.58 -7.10
CA ALA A 77 2.93 8.03 -7.84
C ALA A 77 2.94 9.55 -8.05
N GLY A 78 4.13 10.15 -8.11
CA GLY A 78 4.28 11.57 -8.43
C GLY A 78 3.80 12.54 -7.33
N VAL A 79 3.67 12.07 -6.08
CA VAL A 79 3.21 12.89 -4.95
C VAL A 79 4.38 13.26 -4.05
N GLY A 80 4.48 14.54 -3.68
CA GLY A 80 5.40 14.99 -2.64
C GLY A 80 4.85 14.67 -1.24
N THR A 81 5.74 14.41 -0.27
CA THR A 81 5.38 13.98 1.09
C THR A 81 4.29 14.82 1.76
N LEU A 82 4.32 16.15 1.59
CA LEU A 82 3.32 17.06 2.19
C LEU A 82 1.91 16.83 1.64
N LYS A 83 1.78 16.61 0.33
CA LYS A 83 0.49 16.31 -0.32
C LYS A 83 -0.04 14.95 0.12
N LEU A 84 0.86 13.97 0.34
CA LEU A 84 0.50 12.65 0.88
C LEU A 84 -0.03 12.76 2.32
N LEU A 85 0.64 13.54 3.18
CA LEU A 85 0.22 13.77 4.56
C LEU A 85 -1.15 14.45 4.64
N TRP A 86 -1.41 15.44 3.77
CA TRP A 86 -2.69 16.13 3.73
C TRP A 86 -3.84 15.19 3.33
N ASN A 87 -3.56 14.27 2.41
CA ASN A 87 -4.54 13.31 1.90
C ASN A 87 -4.70 12.07 2.78
N VAL A 88 -3.98 11.94 3.90
CA VAL A 88 -4.07 10.72 4.72
C VAL A 88 -5.50 10.47 5.22
N ASN A 89 -6.27 11.52 5.50
CA ASN A 89 -7.65 11.40 5.93
C ASN A 89 -8.56 10.81 4.85
N SER A 90 -8.31 11.10 3.57
CA SER A 90 -9.11 10.49 2.49
C SER A 90 -8.82 8.99 2.38
N ILE A 91 -7.59 8.54 2.67
CA ILE A 91 -7.25 7.11 2.74
C ILE A 91 -8.04 6.40 3.85
N TYR A 92 -8.16 7.00 5.04
CA TYR A 92 -8.97 6.41 6.12
C TYR A 92 -10.46 6.32 5.77
N LYS A 93 -10.96 7.21 4.90
CA LYS A 93 -12.33 7.17 4.39
C LYS A 93 -12.50 6.27 3.16
N GLY A 94 -11.41 5.99 2.44
CA GLY A 94 -11.41 5.32 1.14
C GLY A 94 -11.71 6.23 -0.05
N GLU A 95 -11.67 7.56 0.13
CA GLU A 95 -11.97 8.57 -0.90
C GLU A 95 -10.73 8.91 -1.76
N HIS A 96 -9.55 8.38 -1.43
CA HIS A 96 -8.29 8.69 -2.14
C HIS A 96 -8.23 8.14 -3.55
N LEU A 97 -9.10 7.18 -3.92
CA LEU A 97 -9.10 6.58 -5.26
C LEU A 97 -9.48 7.58 -6.36
N GLU A 98 -10.16 8.68 -6.04
CA GLU A 98 -10.52 9.73 -7.02
C GLU A 98 -9.35 10.66 -7.35
N ASN A 99 -8.22 10.52 -6.67
CA ASN A 99 -7.05 11.36 -6.89
C ASN A 99 -6.30 10.94 -8.16
N GLU A 100 -6.00 11.90 -9.04
CA GLU A 100 -5.24 11.69 -10.28
C GLU A 100 -3.85 11.04 -10.09
N ASN A 101 -3.29 11.12 -8.89
CA ASN A 101 -2.00 10.52 -8.55
C ASN A 101 -2.12 9.08 -8.03
N VAL A 102 -3.34 8.57 -7.91
CA VAL A 102 -3.65 7.21 -7.48
C VAL A 102 -4.11 6.40 -8.69
N ARG A 103 -3.47 5.26 -8.91
CA ARG A 103 -3.87 4.28 -9.91
C ARG A 103 -4.28 3.01 -9.21
N VAL A 104 -5.38 2.41 -9.65
CA VAL A 104 -5.83 1.10 -9.18
C VAL A 104 -5.83 0.13 -10.36
N VAL A 105 -5.15 -0.99 -10.20
CA VAL A 105 -5.11 -2.08 -11.18
C VAL A 105 -5.46 -3.35 -10.44
N ARG A 106 -6.22 -4.25 -11.07
CA ARG A 106 -6.65 -5.51 -10.46
C ARG A 106 -6.13 -6.67 -11.27
N GLY A 107 -5.58 -7.68 -10.62
CA GLY A 107 -5.02 -8.84 -11.31
C GLY A 107 -4.69 -9.99 -10.36
N ARG A 108 -4.21 -11.09 -10.93
CA ARG A 108 -3.91 -12.31 -10.16
C ARG A 108 -2.45 -12.41 -9.75
N ARG A 109 -1.56 -11.92 -10.60
CA ARG A 109 -0.13 -11.92 -10.39
C ARG A 109 0.43 -10.51 -10.52
N VAL A 110 1.19 -10.10 -9.51
CA VAL A 110 1.84 -8.79 -9.46
C VAL A 110 3.34 -9.02 -9.34
N THR A 111 4.13 -8.43 -10.23
CA THR A 111 5.60 -8.42 -10.12
C THR A 111 6.08 -7.00 -9.96
N ALA A 112 6.85 -6.75 -8.91
CA ALA A 112 7.46 -5.45 -8.64
C ALA A 112 8.98 -5.59 -8.73
N LEU A 113 9.60 -4.72 -9.53
CA LEU A 113 11.04 -4.72 -9.80
C LEU A 113 11.59 -3.32 -9.48
N PRO A 114 12.78 -3.22 -8.87
CA PRO A 114 13.46 -1.93 -8.79
C PRO A 114 13.79 -1.45 -10.21
N ALA A 115 13.49 -0.19 -10.52
CA ALA A 115 13.86 0.40 -11.80
C ALA A 115 15.19 1.16 -11.70
N GLU A 116 15.69 1.67 -12.83
CA GLU A 116 16.92 2.46 -12.84
C GLU A 116 16.83 3.66 -11.89
N GLY A 117 17.87 3.87 -11.08
CA GLY A 117 17.91 4.91 -10.06
C GLY A 117 17.17 4.58 -8.77
N ALA A 118 16.59 3.38 -8.63
CA ALA A 118 16.03 2.91 -7.37
C ALA A 118 17.14 2.64 -6.34
N GLY A 119 16.88 3.02 -5.09
CA GLY A 119 17.64 2.54 -3.94
C GLY A 119 17.10 1.20 -3.45
N ASP A 120 17.37 0.89 -2.17
CA ASP A 120 16.80 -0.28 -1.50
C ASP A 120 15.29 -0.11 -1.30
N VAL A 121 14.49 -0.75 -2.16
CA VAL A 121 13.02 -0.75 -2.04
C VAL A 121 12.58 -1.88 -1.12
N LEU A 122 12.42 -1.57 0.16
CA LEU A 122 12.02 -2.52 1.20
C LEU A 122 10.54 -2.93 1.06
N LEU A 123 10.25 -4.16 1.49
CA LEU A 123 8.90 -4.72 1.53
C LEU A 123 8.35 -4.68 2.95
N ASP A 124 7.06 -4.40 3.05
CA ASP A 124 6.23 -4.65 4.23
C ASP A 124 5.12 -5.61 3.82
N VAL A 125 4.99 -6.72 4.54
CA VAL A 125 3.95 -7.73 4.33
C VAL A 125 3.28 -7.99 5.67
N ASP A 126 2.04 -7.52 5.81
CA ASP A 126 1.24 -7.63 7.04
C ASP A 126 1.96 -7.19 8.32
N GLY A 127 2.85 -6.18 8.22
CA GLY A 127 3.61 -5.63 9.34
C GLY A 127 4.95 -6.32 9.62
N GLU A 128 5.34 -7.29 8.79
CA GLU A 128 6.68 -7.87 8.78
C GLU A 128 7.52 -7.29 7.63
N ALA A 129 8.85 -7.31 7.78
CA ALA A 129 9.79 -6.82 6.78
C ALA A 129 10.57 -7.99 6.14
N PRO A 130 9.96 -8.78 5.25
CA PRO A 130 10.56 -10.03 4.75
C PRO A 130 11.74 -9.79 3.80
N GLY A 131 11.93 -8.57 3.30
CA GLY A 131 13.03 -8.28 2.38
C GLY A 131 12.85 -7.00 1.59
N ARG A 132 13.23 -7.08 0.32
CA ARG A 132 13.26 -5.96 -0.63
C ARG A 132 12.89 -6.45 -2.03
N LEU A 133 12.58 -5.53 -2.95
CA LEU A 133 12.39 -5.86 -4.35
C LEU A 133 13.67 -6.48 -4.97
N PRO A 134 13.56 -7.36 -5.97
CA PRO A 134 12.33 -7.76 -6.69
C PRO A 134 11.41 -8.70 -5.89
N ALA A 135 10.11 -8.63 -6.16
CA ALA A 135 9.10 -9.49 -5.53
C ALA A 135 7.95 -9.83 -6.48
N THR A 136 7.38 -11.01 -6.30
CA THR A 136 6.17 -11.46 -7.00
C THR A 136 5.13 -11.87 -5.97
N PHE A 137 3.89 -11.40 -6.18
CA PHE A 137 2.72 -11.72 -5.39
C PHE A 137 1.71 -12.41 -6.29
N GLU A 138 1.13 -13.52 -5.83
CA GLU A 138 0.15 -14.29 -6.59
C GLU A 138 -1.01 -14.67 -5.69
N ILE A 139 -2.24 -14.45 -6.18
CA ILE A 139 -3.45 -14.84 -5.47
C ILE A 139 -3.64 -16.35 -5.56
N LEU A 140 -4.03 -16.96 -4.44
CA LEU A 140 -4.48 -18.35 -4.38
C LEU A 140 -5.99 -18.35 -4.10
N PRO A 141 -6.85 -18.42 -5.14
CA PRO A 141 -8.30 -18.30 -4.97
C PRO A 141 -8.85 -19.42 -4.08
N GLY A 142 -9.65 -19.05 -3.08
CA GLY A 142 -10.31 -20.01 -2.20
C GLY A 142 -9.36 -20.82 -1.30
N ALA A 143 -8.12 -20.37 -1.09
CA ALA A 143 -7.14 -21.07 -0.25
C ALA A 143 -7.57 -21.16 1.22
N LEU A 144 -8.42 -20.25 1.70
CA LEU A 144 -8.93 -20.21 3.06
C LEU A 144 -10.47 -20.14 3.04
N GLN A 145 -11.11 -20.84 3.98
CA GLN A 145 -12.53 -20.66 4.28
C GLN A 145 -12.70 -19.58 5.36
N LEU A 146 -13.32 -18.47 5.00
CA LEU A 146 -13.64 -17.40 5.94
C LEU A 146 -14.96 -17.71 6.66
N ARG A 147 -14.97 -17.55 7.98
CA ARG A 147 -16.22 -17.49 8.76
C ARG A 147 -16.61 -16.04 8.93
N TYR A 148 -17.80 -15.69 8.45
CA TYR A 148 -18.44 -14.40 8.62
C TYR A 148 -19.30 -14.37 9.89
#